data_AF-A0A916IS36-F1
#
_entry.id   AF-A0A916IS36-F1
#
_cell.length_a   1.000
_cell.length_b   1.000
_cell.length_c   1.000
_cell.angle_alpha   90.00
_cell.angle_beta   90.00
_cell.angle_gamma   90.00
#
_symmetry.space_group_name_H-M   'P 1'
#
loop_
_entity.id
_entity.type
_entity.pdbx_description
1 polymer ?
#
loop_
_entity_poly.entity_id
_entity_poly.type
_entity_poly.pdbx_seq_one_letter_code
_entity_poly.pdbx_strand_id
1 'polypeptide(L)'
;MINTVTLRSAAFLSAAGSLLLAGCAGPQPMYQWEGYQVQVYEYFKGESKEAQVAALEEGLQKIKAKGGAVPPGYHAQLGMLYLNIGKGDQMVKEFQTEKTLFPEATPYMDFLLRNVKTDTRTETKVSTAVDAKSRTAAGSSK
;
A
#
# COMPACT_ATOMS: atom_id res chain seq x y z
N MET A 1 -7.54 46.24 50.12
CA MET A 1 -6.16 46.13 49.60
C MET A 1 -5.95 44.67 49.20
N ILE A 2 -6.10 44.36 47.92
CA ILE A 2 -6.02 42.99 47.40
C ILE A 2 -4.54 42.64 47.23
N ASN A 3 -4.12 41.57 47.89
CA ASN A 3 -2.74 41.19 48.11
C ASN A 3 -2.06 40.78 46.79
N THR A 4 -1.26 41.66 46.19
CA THR A 4 -0.57 41.44 44.90
C THR A 4 0.39 40.24 44.91
N VAL A 5 0.76 39.76 46.10
CA VAL A 5 1.62 38.58 46.31
C VAL A 5 0.88 37.27 45.97
N THR A 6 -0.41 37.15 46.27
CA THR A 6 -1.17 35.91 45.99
C THR A 6 -1.47 35.76 44.51
N LEU A 7 -1.61 36.87 43.77
CA LEU A 7 -1.83 36.87 42.33
C LEU A 7 -0.57 36.43 41.54
N ARG A 8 0.63 36.76 42.06
CA ARG A 8 1.91 36.33 41.48
C ARG A 8 2.18 34.84 41.72
N SER A 9 1.89 34.32 42.91
CA SER A 9 2.07 32.90 43.23
C SER A 9 1.11 31.98 42.46
N ALA A 10 -0.12 32.43 42.21
CA ALA A 10 -1.09 31.69 41.39
C ALA A 10 -0.67 31.59 39.91
N ALA A 11 -0.02 32.63 39.38
CA ALA A 11 0.50 32.65 38.01
C ALA A 11 1.67 31.66 37.82
N PHE A 12 2.56 31.54 38.81
CA PHE A 12 3.67 30.58 38.76
C PHE A 12 3.22 29.11 38.87
N LEU A 13 2.20 28.81 39.70
CA LEU A 13 1.64 27.45 39.77
C LEU A 13 0.91 27.04 38.48
N SER A 14 0.25 27.99 37.79
CA SER A 14 -0.42 27.70 36.51
C SER A 14 0.58 27.46 35.38
N ALA A 15 1.71 28.19 35.34
CA ALA A 15 2.76 27.99 34.35
C ALA A 15 3.51 26.65 34.50
N ALA A 16 3.70 26.16 35.74
CA ALA A 16 4.33 24.86 35.99
C ALA A 16 3.44 23.68 35.57
N GLY A 17 2.11 23.83 35.65
CA GLY A 17 1.16 22.80 35.21
C GLY A 17 1.15 22.58 33.70
N SER A 18 1.33 23.64 32.90
CA SER A 18 1.28 23.54 31.42
C SER A 18 2.48 22.79 30.81
N LEU A 19 3.65 22.79 31.47
CA LEU A 19 4.82 22.04 31.00
C LEU A 19 4.66 20.52 31.15
N LEU A 20 3.82 20.05 32.09
CA LEU A 20 3.59 18.63 32.31
C LEU A 20 2.62 18.00 31.28
N LEU A 21 1.89 18.81 30.50
CA LEU A 21 0.94 18.32 29.49
C LEU A 21 1.53 18.22 28.07
N ALA A 22 2.76 18.70 27.84
CA ALA A 22 3.41 18.63 26.52
C ALA A 22 4.02 17.25 26.17
N GLY A 23 3.83 16.23 27.02
CA GLY A 23 4.45 14.90 26.87
C GLY A 23 3.61 13.82 26.17
N CYS A 24 2.35 14.09 25.78
CA CYS A 24 1.44 13.07 25.24
C CYS A 24 1.30 13.12 23.71
N ALA A 25 2.41 13.27 23.00
CA ALA A 25 2.45 13.05 21.55
C ALA A 25 3.67 12.18 21.25
N GLY A 26 3.45 10.86 21.19
CA GLY A 26 4.48 9.92 20.77
C GLY A 26 4.93 10.16 19.32
N PRO A 27 6.12 9.69 18.93
CA PRO A 27 6.64 9.88 17.58
C PRO A 27 5.66 9.30 16.55
N GLN A 28 5.26 10.12 15.59
CA GLN A 28 4.43 9.67 14.49
C GLN A 28 5.24 8.72 13.61
N PRO A 29 4.69 7.58 13.20
CA PRO A 29 5.41 6.66 12.31
C PRO A 29 5.63 7.34 10.95
N MET A 30 6.84 7.22 10.43
CA MET A 30 7.21 7.77 9.11
C MET A 30 6.34 7.16 7.99
N TYR A 31 6.00 5.88 8.11
CA TYR A 31 5.20 5.14 7.12
C TYR A 31 3.88 4.65 7.71
N GLN A 32 2.83 4.71 6.89
CA GLN A 32 1.53 4.16 7.23
C GLN A 32 1.34 2.82 6.53
N TRP A 33 1.21 1.73 7.29
CA TRP A 33 1.16 0.38 6.73
C TRP A 33 -0.26 -0.09 6.37
N GLU A 34 -1.30 0.53 6.95
CA GLU A 34 -2.73 0.32 6.63
C GLU A 34 -3.09 -1.12 6.19
N GLY A 35 -2.97 -2.09 7.11
CA GLY A 35 -3.37 -3.48 6.86
C GLY A 35 -2.36 -4.36 6.12
N TYR A 36 -1.23 -3.81 5.66
CA TYR A 36 -0.19 -4.55 4.92
C TYR A 36 0.26 -5.85 5.61
N GLN A 37 0.54 -5.80 6.91
CA GLN A 37 1.03 -6.96 7.66
C GLN A 37 0.03 -8.12 7.66
N VAL A 38 -1.26 -7.82 7.73
CA VAL A 38 -2.32 -8.83 7.64
C VAL A 38 -2.31 -9.48 6.26
N GLN A 39 -2.18 -8.67 5.20
CA GLN A 39 -2.19 -9.22 3.83
C GLN A 39 -0.97 -10.08 3.52
N VAL A 40 0.20 -9.75 4.06
CA VAL A 40 1.38 -10.62 3.95
C VAL A 40 1.12 -11.97 4.64
N TYR A 41 0.47 -11.96 5.81
CA TYR A 41 0.14 -13.19 6.52
C TYR A 41 -0.90 -14.03 5.77
N GLU A 42 -1.97 -13.41 5.27
CA GLU A 42 -3.01 -14.09 4.50
C GLU A 42 -2.48 -14.60 3.15
N TYR A 43 -1.52 -13.92 2.53
CA TYR A 43 -0.79 -14.43 1.36
C TYR A 43 -0.15 -15.80 1.62
N PHE A 44 0.52 -15.97 2.77
CA PHE A 44 1.18 -17.23 3.10
C PHE A 44 0.21 -18.35 3.46
N LYS A 45 -1.01 -18.03 3.87
CA LYS A 45 -2.09 -19.01 4.06
C LYS A 45 -2.73 -19.47 2.76
N GLY A 46 -2.44 -18.81 1.64
CA GLY A 46 -3.04 -19.12 0.35
C GLY A 46 -4.45 -18.54 0.16
N GLU A 47 -4.80 -17.48 0.91
CA GLU A 47 -6.05 -16.75 0.71
C GLU A 47 -6.13 -16.09 -0.68
N SER A 48 -7.34 -15.68 -1.09
CA SER A 48 -7.57 -15.06 -2.40
C SER A 48 -6.64 -13.86 -2.65
N LYS A 49 -5.93 -13.92 -3.78
CA LYS A 49 -5.03 -12.85 -4.22
C LYS A 49 -5.81 -11.60 -4.60
N GLU A 50 -7.01 -11.76 -5.15
CA GLU A 50 -7.92 -10.67 -5.49
C GLU A 50 -8.41 -9.93 -4.23
N ALA A 51 -8.73 -10.68 -3.16
CA ALA A 51 -9.10 -10.08 -1.88
C ALA A 51 -7.93 -9.28 -1.27
N GLN A 52 -6.71 -9.81 -1.36
CA GLN A 52 -5.51 -9.10 -0.91
C GLN A 52 -5.24 -7.83 -1.73
N VAL A 53 -5.42 -7.87 -3.04
CA VAL A 53 -5.32 -6.68 -3.90
C VAL A 53 -6.31 -5.61 -3.43
N ALA A 54 -7.59 -5.97 -3.24
CA ALA A 54 -8.60 -5.03 -2.79
C ALA A 54 -8.25 -4.40 -1.43
N ALA A 55 -7.77 -5.20 -0.48
CA ALA A 55 -7.38 -4.71 0.84
C ALA A 55 -6.15 -3.76 0.78
N LEU A 56 -5.15 -4.07 -0.05
CA LEU A 56 -3.99 -3.20 -0.24
C LEU A 56 -4.34 -1.92 -1.01
N GLU A 57 -5.22 -1.98 -2.00
CA GLU A 57 -5.72 -0.79 -2.69
C GLU A 57 -6.48 0.13 -1.72
N GLU A 58 -7.33 -0.44 -0.85
CA GLU A 58 -8.02 0.32 0.20
C GLU A 58 -7.03 0.97 1.17
N GLY A 59 -5.99 0.22 1.57
CA GLY A 59 -4.90 0.73 2.40
C GLY A 59 -4.21 1.94 1.76
N LEU A 60 -3.87 1.85 0.47
CA LEU A 60 -3.30 3.00 -0.27
C LEU A 60 -4.22 4.23 -0.24
N GLN A 61 -5.54 4.05 -0.39
CA GLN A 61 -6.47 5.17 -0.32
C GLN A 61 -6.47 5.82 1.08
N LYS A 62 -6.41 5.02 2.15
CA LYS A 62 -6.31 5.53 3.53
C LYS A 62 -5.01 6.29 3.77
N ILE A 63 -3.88 5.76 3.30
CA ILE A 63 -2.57 6.42 3.40
C ILE A 63 -2.63 7.79 2.69
N LYS A 64 -3.12 7.80 1.44
CA LYS A 64 -3.26 9.03 0.64
C LYS A 64 -4.20 10.04 1.30
N ALA A 65 -5.35 9.60 1.81
CA ALA A 65 -6.32 10.46 2.49
C ALA A 65 -5.74 11.12 3.74
N LYS A 66 -4.83 10.43 4.43
CA LYS A 66 -4.10 10.94 5.61
C LYS A 66 -2.85 11.74 5.24
N GLY A 67 -2.52 11.89 3.96
CA GLY A 67 -1.27 12.52 3.50
C GLY A 67 -0.02 11.76 3.94
N GLY A 68 -0.13 10.45 4.24
CA GLY A 68 0.97 9.62 4.71
C GLY A 68 1.87 9.13 3.57
N ALA A 69 3.07 8.68 3.95
CA ALA A 69 3.97 8.00 3.03
C ALA A 69 3.63 6.50 2.97
N VAL A 70 3.54 5.97 1.74
CA VAL A 70 3.43 4.54 1.48
C VAL A 70 4.78 3.89 1.82
N PRO A 71 4.84 2.77 2.54
CA PRO A 71 6.10 2.12 2.92
C PRO A 71 6.79 1.46 1.71
N PRO A 72 8.12 1.25 1.80
CA PRO A 72 8.86 0.49 0.81
C PRO A 72 8.32 -0.93 0.68
N GLY A 73 8.24 -1.41 -0.56
CA GLY A 73 7.75 -2.73 -0.92
C GLY A 73 6.23 -2.85 -1.06
N TYR A 74 5.44 -1.82 -0.70
CA TYR A 74 3.98 -1.88 -0.81
C TYR A 74 3.53 -1.99 -2.27
N HIS A 75 4.08 -1.14 -3.14
CA HIS A 75 3.78 -1.18 -4.57
C HIS A 75 4.44 -2.42 -5.21
N ALA A 76 5.61 -2.85 -4.73
CA ALA A 76 6.19 -4.13 -5.14
C ALA A 76 5.25 -5.33 -4.86
N GLN A 77 4.65 -5.41 -3.67
CA GLN A 77 3.72 -6.48 -3.33
C GLN A 77 2.45 -6.43 -4.19
N LEU A 78 1.87 -5.24 -4.38
CA LEU A 78 0.72 -5.07 -5.28
C LEU A 78 1.05 -5.50 -6.72
N GLY A 79 2.23 -5.13 -7.23
CA GLY A 79 2.67 -5.55 -8.56
C GLY A 79 2.83 -7.07 -8.68
N MET A 80 3.35 -7.73 -7.65
CA MET A 80 3.43 -9.19 -7.58
C MET A 80 2.04 -9.84 -7.54
N LEU A 81 1.09 -9.29 -6.79
CA LEU A 81 -0.27 -9.80 -6.76
C LEU A 81 -0.97 -9.63 -8.11
N TYR A 82 -0.81 -8.48 -8.77
CA TYR A 82 -1.34 -8.26 -10.11
C TYR A 82 -0.74 -9.21 -11.14
N LEU A 83 0.57 -9.48 -11.08
CA LEU A 83 1.20 -10.50 -11.91
C LEU A 83 0.53 -11.86 -11.74
N ASN A 84 0.31 -12.25 -10.48
CA ASN A 84 -0.28 -13.54 -10.14
C ASN A 84 -1.71 -13.73 -10.67
N ILE A 85 -2.49 -12.65 -10.81
CA ILE A 85 -3.87 -12.67 -11.31
C ILE A 85 -3.97 -12.26 -12.79
N GLY A 86 -2.84 -12.22 -13.51
CA GLY A 86 -2.79 -11.98 -14.95
C GLY A 86 -2.98 -10.51 -15.37
N LYS A 87 -2.86 -9.56 -14.45
CA LYS A 87 -3.04 -8.12 -14.69
C LYS A 87 -1.70 -7.43 -14.94
N GLY A 88 -1.07 -7.77 -16.07
CA GLY A 88 0.28 -7.32 -16.44
C GLY A 88 0.45 -5.79 -16.46
N ASP A 89 -0.50 -5.06 -17.06
CA ASP A 89 -0.43 -3.59 -17.14
C ASP A 89 -0.44 -2.93 -15.75
N GLN A 90 -1.26 -3.47 -14.85
CA GLN A 90 -1.31 -3.00 -13.46
C GLN A 90 -0.01 -3.33 -12.74
N MET A 91 0.53 -4.53 -12.91
CA MET A 91 1.85 -4.90 -12.36
C MET A 91 2.95 -3.94 -12.80
N VAL A 92 3.03 -3.60 -14.09
CA VAL A 92 4.06 -2.69 -14.60
C VAL A 92 3.94 -1.32 -13.94
N LYS A 93 2.70 -0.81 -13.81
CA LYS A 93 2.44 0.48 -13.17
C LYS A 93 2.90 0.49 -11.70
N GLU A 94 2.59 -0.55 -10.94
CA GLU A 94 2.99 -0.64 -9.54
C GLU A 94 4.51 -0.72 -9.40
N PHE A 95 5.20 -1.52 -10.22
CA PHE A 95 6.67 -1.60 -10.18
C PHE A 95 7.35 -0.28 -10.56
N GLN A 96 6.83 0.46 -11.54
CA GLN A 96 7.36 1.79 -11.87
C GLN A 96 7.10 2.80 -10.73
N THR A 97 5.97 2.69 -10.05
CA THR A 97 5.66 3.52 -8.89
C THR A 97 6.63 3.24 -7.74
N GLU A 98 6.90 1.97 -7.46
CA GLU A 98 7.89 1.57 -6.45
C GLU A 98 9.28 2.16 -6.77
N LYS A 99 9.75 2.07 -8.02
CA LYS A 99 11.03 2.69 -8.43
C LYS A 99 11.08 4.19 -8.22
N THR A 100 9.94 4.86 -8.42
CA THR A 100 9.83 6.32 -8.29
C THR A 100 9.90 6.74 -6.83
N LEU A 101 9.27 5.98 -5.94
CA LEU A 101 9.26 6.24 -4.51
C LEU A 101 10.56 5.78 -3.82
N PHE A 102 11.15 4.69 -4.33
CA PHE A 102 12.26 3.95 -3.73
C PHE A 102 13.30 3.60 -4.80
N PRO A 103 14.17 4.55 -5.19
CA PRO A 103 15.18 4.32 -6.23
C PRO A 103 16.15 3.18 -5.91
N GLU A 104 16.33 2.85 -4.62
CA GLU A 104 17.09 1.69 -4.16
C GLU A 104 16.52 0.34 -4.64
N ALA A 105 15.21 0.26 -4.89
CA ALA A 105 14.56 -0.94 -5.41
C ALA A 105 14.75 -1.10 -6.94
N THR A 106 15.29 -0.10 -7.63
CA THR A 106 15.41 -0.06 -9.09
C THR A 106 16.07 -1.30 -9.70
N PRO A 107 17.23 -1.77 -9.23
CA PRO A 107 17.88 -2.95 -9.83
C PRO A 107 16.99 -4.19 -9.79
N TYR A 108 16.22 -4.35 -8.70
CA TYR A 108 15.31 -5.48 -8.54
C TYR A 108 14.05 -5.33 -9.41
N MET A 109 13.43 -4.15 -9.43
CA MET A 109 12.25 -3.90 -10.27
C MET A 109 12.57 -4.03 -11.76
N ASP A 110 13.73 -3.56 -12.21
CA ASP A 110 14.18 -3.72 -13.60
C ASP A 110 14.42 -5.19 -13.96
N PHE A 111 14.98 -5.96 -13.03
CA PHE A 111 15.10 -7.41 -13.19
C PHE A 111 13.72 -8.06 -13.37
N LEU A 112 12.74 -7.77 -12.50
CA LEU A 112 11.39 -8.33 -12.60
C LEU A 112 10.72 -7.96 -13.93
N LEU A 113 10.73 -6.67 -14.30
CA LEU A 113 10.14 -6.17 -15.53
C LEU A 113 10.75 -6.76 -16.80
N ARG A 114 12.05 -7.07 -16.79
CA ARG A 114 12.73 -7.74 -17.91
C ARG A 114 12.31 -9.20 -18.04
N ASN A 115 12.19 -9.92 -16.92
CA ASN A 115 11.90 -11.37 -16.96
C ASN A 115 10.44 -11.68 -17.25
N VAL A 116 9.49 -10.81 -16.88
CA VAL A 116 8.07 -11.01 -17.25
C VAL A 116 7.88 -11.03 -18.77
N LYS A 117 8.71 -10.29 -19.52
CA LYS A 117 8.67 -10.30 -21.00
C LYS A 117 9.25 -11.57 -21.62
N THR A 118 10.04 -12.33 -20.86
CA THR A 118 10.74 -13.54 -21.32
C THR A 118 10.01 -14.82 -20.91
N ASP A 119 9.11 -14.77 -19.92
CA ASP A 119 8.38 -15.95 -19.43
C ASP A 119 7.25 -16.37 -20.38
N THR A 120 7.59 -17.24 -21.33
CA THR A 120 6.68 -17.87 -22.31
C THR A 120 5.67 -18.84 -21.68
N ARG A 121 5.72 -19.10 -20.37
CA ARG A 121 4.76 -19.98 -19.66
C ARG A 121 3.39 -19.32 -19.46
N THR A 122 3.33 -17.99 -19.47
CA THR A 122 2.09 -17.23 -19.23
C THR A 122 1.15 -17.22 -20.44
N GLU A 123 1.67 -17.44 -21.65
CA GLU A 123 0.88 -17.48 -22.90
C GLU A 123 -0.12 -18.65 -22.93
N THR A 124 0.20 -19.78 -22.28
CA THR A 124 -0.64 -20.99 -22.36
C THR A 124 -1.98 -20.86 -21.65
N LYS A 125 -2.08 -20.04 -20.59
CA LYS A 125 -3.33 -19.88 -19.81
C LYS A 125 -4.20 -18.72 -20.29
N VAL A 126 -3.62 -17.74 -20.99
CA VAL A 126 -4.35 -16.61 -21.59
C VAL A 126 -4.97 -17.02 -22.94
N SER A 127 -4.26 -17.78 -23.78
CA SER A 127 -4.82 -18.24 -25.07
C SER A 127 -6.05 -19.14 -24.88
N THR A 128 -6.01 -20.08 -23.93
CA THR A 128 -7.14 -21.00 -23.70
C THR A 128 -8.39 -20.32 -23.13
N ALA A 129 -8.27 -19.19 -22.44
CA ALA A 129 -9.42 -18.41 -21.96
C ALA A 129 -9.97 -17.45 -23.03
N VAL A 130 -9.10 -16.86 -23.85
CA VAL A 130 -9.50 -15.96 -24.95
C VAL A 130 -10.15 -16.75 -26.10
N ASP A 131 -9.67 -17.96 -26.40
CA ASP A 131 -10.25 -18.86 -27.42
C ASP A 131 -11.59 -19.49 -27.00
N ALA A 132 -11.86 -19.60 -25.70
CA ALA A 132 -13.13 -20.09 -25.16
C ALA A 132 -14.21 -18.99 -25.16
N LYS A 133 -13.82 -17.73 -24.89
CA LYS A 133 -14.72 -16.56 -24.91
C LYS A 133 -15.10 -16.13 -26.33
N SER A 134 -14.21 -16.34 -27.31
CA SER A 134 -14.46 -16.05 -28.73
C SER A 134 -15.49 -17.00 -29.38
N ARG A 135 -15.56 -18.27 -28.94
CA ARG A 135 -16.46 -19.27 -29.55
C ARG A 135 -17.90 -19.28 -29.01
N THR A 136 -18.20 -18.58 -27.92
CA THR A 136 -19.57 -18.55 -27.34
C THR A 136 -20.42 -17.35 -27.77
N ALA A 137 -19.89 -16.42 -28.56
CA ALA A 137 -20.64 -15.26 -29.05
C ALA A 137 -21.13 -15.36 -30.51
N ALA A 138 -20.74 -16.41 -31.25
CA ALA A 138 -21.06 -16.56 -32.68
C ALA A 138 -22.10 -17.65 -33.00
N GLY A 139 -22.95 -18.03 -32.04
CA GLY A 139 -23.91 -19.13 -32.19
C GLY A 139 -25.28 -18.84 -31.62
N SER A 140 -25.92 -17.74 -32.00
CA SER A 140 -27.38 -17.60 -31.86
C SER A 140 -27.92 -16.56 -32.85
N SER A 141 -28.17 -16.98 -34.09
CA SER A 141 -29.18 -16.34 -34.93
C SER A 141 -29.64 -17.30 -36.03
N LYS A 142 -30.93 -17.64 -35.93
CA LYS A 142 -31.81 -18.36 -36.88
C LYS A 142 -31.78 -19.89 -36.88
#